data_AF-A0A1M5KHG4-F1
#
_entry.id   AF-A0A1M5KHG4-F1
#
_cell.length_a   1.000
_cell.length_b   1.000
_cell.length_c   1.000
_cell.angle_alpha   90.00
_cell.angle_beta   90.00
_cell.angle_gamma   90.00
#
_symmetry.space_group_name_H-M   'P 1'
#
loop_
_entity.id
_entity.type
_entity.pdbx_description
1 polymer ?
#
loop_
_entity_poly.entity_id
_entity_poly.type
_entity_poly.pdbx_seq_one_letter_code
_entity_poly.pdbx_strand_id
1 'polypeptide(L)'
;MKKALTLIVALALMGISCKEKEKTAEGPTQMEQVMAIHDEVMPKMGKLGKLVGELKSKVDTTEMGLKYESSMKELQDANTSMMDWMVNFGNRFDSAEILDGKELTEQKQQWLNEEELKVKALKEQINSSIAKAEALLAN
;
A
#
# COMPACT_ATOMS: atom_id res chain seq x y z
N MET A 1 22.15 -71.18 21.00
CA MET A 1 21.91 -71.58 19.59
C MET A 1 20.69 -70.86 19.07
N LYS A 2 20.73 -70.50 17.77
CA LYS A 2 19.68 -69.88 16.92
C LYS A 2 18.23 -70.14 17.35
N LYS A 3 17.42 -69.08 17.41
CA LYS A 3 16.07 -68.98 16.78
C LYS A 3 15.57 -67.54 16.81
N ALA A 4 15.46 -66.92 15.64
CA ALA A 4 14.78 -65.65 15.42
C ALA A 4 13.52 -65.93 14.60
N LEU A 5 12.36 -65.47 15.07
CA LEU A 5 11.09 -65.33 14.33
C LEU A 5 10.06 -64.62 15.23
N THR A 6 9.07 -63.85 14.80
CA THR A 6 8.98 -62.73 13.81
C THR A 6 7.66 -61.97 14.14
N LEU A 7 7.56 -60.69 13.76
CA LEU A 7 6.33 -59.86 13.71
C LEU A 7 5.75 -59.34 15.04
N ILE A 8 5.58 -58.01 15.16
CA ILE A 8 4.29 -57.33 14.92
C ILE A 8 4.50 -55.80 14.84
N VAL A 9 3.72 -55.17 13.97
CA VAL A 9 3.70 -53.74 13.65
C VAL A 9 3.24 -52.90 14.85
N ALA A 10 3.94 -51.78 15.12
CA ALA A 10 3.51 -50.75 16.05
C ALA A 10 3.50 -49.35 15.38
N LEU A 11 2.44 -49.14 14.61
CA LEU A 11 1.78 -47.86 14.30
C LEU A 11 2.62 -46.56 14.37
N ALA A 12 3.23 -46.19 13.25
CA ALA A 12 3.66 -44.82 13.01
C ALA A 12 2.43 -43.94 12.71
N LEU A 13 1.93 -43.23 13.71
CA LEU A 13 0.99 -42.11 13.55
C LEU A 13 1.42 -40.93 14.45
N MET A 14 2.58 -40.36 14.13
CA MET A 14 2.83 -38.96 14.49
C MET A 14 1.91 -38.12 13.61
N GLY A 15 0.78 -37.70 14.17
CA GLY A 15 -0.11 -36.75 13.52
C GLY A 15 0.61 -35.41 13.36
N ILE A 16 1.28 -35.21 12.23
CA ILE A 16 1.63 -33.88 11.76
C ILE A 16 0.29 -33.18 11.56
N SER A 17 -0.08 -32.33 12.51
CA SER A 17 -1.18 -31.39 12.36
C SER A 17 -0.74 -30.33 11.36
N CYS A 18 -0.75 -30.72 10.09
CA CYS A 18 -0.61 -29.82 8.96
C CYS A 18 -1.83 -28.92 9.02
N LYS A 19 -1.64 -27.72 9.58
CA LYS A 19 -2.59 -26.62 9.45
C LYS A 19 -2.48 -26.14 8.01
N GLU A 20 -3.16 -26.86 7.11
CA GLU A 20 -3.26 -26.53 5.69
C GLU A 20 -3.90 -25.15 5.56
N LYS A 21 -3.05 -24.13 5.51
CA LYS A 21 -3.38 -22.89 4.82
C LYS A 21 -3.26 -23.23 3.33
N GLU A 22 -4.37 -23.57 2.69
CA GLU A 22 -4.46 -23.50 1.24
C GLU A 22 -4.15 -22.05 0.82
N LYS A 23 -2.91 -21.82 0.38
CA LYS A 23 -2.51 -20.62 -0.36
C LYS A 23 -2.47 -20.97 -1.85
N THR A 24 -3.64 -21.24 -2.42
CA THR A 24 -3.82 -21.53 -3.85
C THR A 24 -3.88 -20.25 -4.68
N ALA A 25 -2.76 -19.53 -4.72
CA ALA A 25 -2.42 -18.57 -5.77
C ALA A 25 -0.90 -18.33 -5.77
N GLU A 26 -0.23 -18.59 -6.90
CA GLU A 26 1.21 -18.27 -7.08
C GLU A 26 1.39 -16.77 -7.39
N GLY A 27 1.09 -15.91 -6.42
CA GLY A 27 1.26 -14.47 -6.56
C GLY A 27 0.64 -13.66 -5.41
N PRO A 28 0.98 -12.36 -5.28
CA PRO A 28 0.36 -11.48 -4.30
C PRO A 28 -1.12 -11.28 -4.64
N THR A 29 -1.96 -11.37 -3.62
CA THR A 29 -3.38 -11.01 -3.68
C THR A 29 -3.56 -9.55 -4.08
N GLN A 30 -4.76 -9.18 -4.55
CA GLN A 30 -5.07 -7.79 -4.86
C GLN A 30 -4.94 -6.87 -3.63
N MET A 31 -5.25 -7.36 -2.43
CA MET A 31 -5.05 -6.62 -1.18
C MET A 31 -3.56 -6.29 -0.96
N GLU A 32 -2.68 -7.28 -1.11
CA GLU A 32 -1.22 -7.09 -1.05
C GLU A 32 -0.71 -6.15 -2.15
N GLN A 33 -1.30 -6.18 -3.35
CA GLN A 33 -0.96 -5.26 -4.45
C GLN A 33 -1.38 -3.81 -4.17
N VAL A 34 -2.57 -3.60 -3.61
CA VAL A 34 -3.06 -2.27 -3.18
C VAL A 34 -2.16 -1.69 -2.09
N MET A 35 -1.83 -2.50 -1.07
CA MET A 35 -0.96 -2.08 0.01
C MET A 35 0.49 -1.83 -0.45
N ALA A 36 1.01 -2.60 -1.41
CA ALA A 36 2.32 -2.35 -2.00
C ALA A 36 2.41 -0.97 -2.70
N ILE A 37 1.33 -0.50 -3.33
CA ILE A 37 1.29 0.83 -3.96
C ILE A 37 1.28 1.94 -2.88
N HIS A 38 0.54 1.75 -1.79
CA HIS A 38 0.59 2.63 -0.61
C HIS A 38 2.02 2.70 -0.04
N ASP A 39 2.64 1.55 0.23
CA ASP A 39 3.97 1.46 0.85
C ASP A 39 5.07 2.08 -0.05
N GLU A 40 4.95 2.00 -1.37
CA GLU A 40 5.87 2.65 -2.31
C GLU A 40 5.85 4.19 -2.20
N VAL A 41 4.69 4.77 -1.88
CA VAL A 41 4.52 6.24 -1.84
C VAL A 41 4.63 6.84 -0.44
N MET A 42 4.52 6.04 0.63
CA MET A 42 4.73 6.52 1.99
C MET A 42 6.09 7.21 2.23
N PRO A 43 7.24 6.70 1.73
CA PRO A 43 8.52 7.42 1.80
C PRO A 43 8.52 8.79 1.10
N LYS A 44 7.62 9.02 0.15
CA LYS A 44 7.50 10.28 -0.60
C LYS A 44 6.75 11.36 0.19
N MET A 45 5.97 11.01 1.22
CA MET A 45 5.23 11.99 2.05
C MET A 45 6.18 12.99 2.74
N GLY A 46 7.33 12.51 3.25
CA GLY A 46 8.37 13.39 3.80
C GLY A 46 8.97 14.34 2.74
N LYS A 47 9.06 13.90 1.48
CA LYS A 47 9.52 14.72 0.36
C LYS A 47 8.49 15.80 -0.01
N LEU A 48 7.17 15.48 -0.01
CA LEU A 48 6.10 16.46 -0.17
C LEU A 48 6.22 17.59 0.86
N GLY A 49 6.32 17.25 2.15
CA GLY A 49 6.45 18.23 3.24
C GLY A 49 7.67 19.14 3.10
N LYS A 50 8.82 18.59 2.69
CA LYS A 50 10.03 19.37 2.39
C LYS A 50 9.81 20.36 1.24
N LEU A 51 9.30 19.89 0.10
CA LEU A 51 9.07 20.72 -1.09
C LEU A 51 8.03 21.81 -0.83
N VAL A 52 6.99 21.53 -0.04
CA VAL A 52 6.02 22.54 0.42
C VAL A 52 6.72 23.65 1.21
N GLY A 53 7.65 23.31 2.12
CA GLY A 53 8.43 24.30 2.87
C GLY A 53 9.34 25.16 1.99
N GLU A 54 10.03 24.54 1.02
CA GLU A 54 10.91 25.23 0.07
C GLU A 54 10.13 26.17 -0.85
N LEU A 55 9.03 25.71 -1.45
CA LEU A 55 8.17 26.54 -2.29
C LEU A 55 7.53 27.69 -1.51
N LYS A 56 7.04 27.44 -0.29
CA LYS A 56 6.45 28.47 0.58
C LYS A 56 7.40 29.64 0.85
N SER A 57 8.71 29.38 0.93
CA SER A 57 9.73 30.43 1.13
C SER A 57 9.93 31.34 -0.09
N LYS A 58 9.40 30.95 -1.26
CA LYS A 58 9.53 31.65 -2.55
C LYS A 58 8.21 32.25 -3.07
N VAL A 59 7.09 32.06 -2.37
CA VAL A 59 5.79 32.62 -2.77
C VAL A 59 5.81 34.14 -2.60
N ASP A 60 5.50 34.85 -3.68
CA ASP A 60 5.31 36.30 -3.73
C ASP A 60 4.25 36.68 -4.78
N THR A 61 4.06 37.97 -5.05
CA THR A 61 3.05 38.48 -6.00
C THR A 61 3.51 38.50 -7.46
N THR A 62 4.70 37.97 -7.79
CA THR A 62 5.17 37.85 -9.17
C THR A 62 4.51 36.68 -9.89
N GLU A 63 4.60 36.64 -11.22
CA GLU A 63 4.16 35.48 -12.02
C GLU A 63 4.83 34.17 -11.54
N MET A 64 6.07 34.26 -11.06
CA MET A 64 6.80 33.09 -10.56
C MET A 64 6.40 32.72 -9.13
N GLY A 65 6.17 33.72 -8.26
CA GLY A 65 5.57 33.53 -6.93
C GLY A 65 4.25 32.76 -6.98
N LEU A 66 3.35 33.13 -7.90
CA LEU A 66 2.07 32.44 -8.13
C LEU A 66 2.25 30.99 -8.64
N LYS A 67 3.27 30.72 -9.45
CA LYS A 67 3.60 29.35 -9.89
C LYS A 67 4.13 28.50 -8.73
N TYR A 68 4.94 29.08 -7.83
CA TYR A 68 5.35 28.40 -6.60
C TYR A 68 4.15 28.12 -5.67
N GLU A 69 3.21 29.06 -5.55
CA GLU A 69 1.97 28.87 -4.76
C GLU A 69 1.11 27.73 -5.32
N SER A 70 0.86 27.73 -6.63
CA SER A 70 0.14 26.64 -7.32
C SER A 70 0.80 25.28 -7.08
N SER A 71 2.12 25.18 -7.25
CA SER A 71 2.83 23.91 -7.03
C SER A 71 2.88 23.50 -5.56
N MET A 72 2.93 24.47 -4.63
CA MET A 72 2.86 24.21 -3.18
C MET A 72 1.50 23.60 -2.82
N LYS A 73 0.41 24.17 -3.36
CA LYS A 73 -0.93 23.66 -3.15
C LYS A 73 -1.11 22.25 -3.70
N GLU A 74 -0.62 21.96 -4.89
CA GLU A 74 -0.72 20.61 -5.48
C GLU A 74 -0.03 19.53 -4.65
N LEU A 75 1.11 19.83 -4.01
CA LEU A 75 1.76 18.93 -3.06
C LEU A 75 0.93 18.73 -1.77
N GLN A 76 0.29 19.79 -1.27
CA GLN A 76 -0.59 19.74 -0.10
C GLN A 76 -1.87 18.93 -0.38
N ASP A 77 -2.47 19.13 -1.55
CA ASP A 77 -3.64 18.41 -2.03
C ASP A 77 -3.29 16.92 -2.24
N ALA A 78 -2.11 16.58 -2.78
CA ALA A 78 -1.62 15.21 -2.91
C ALA A 78 -1.41 14.52 -1.55
N ASN A 79 -0.79 15.22 -0.59
CA ASN A 79 -0.63 14.71 0.78
C ASN A 79 -1.99 14.45 1.45
N THR A 80 -2.92 15.40 1.32
CA THR A 80 -4.27 15.29 1.89
C THR A 80 -5.03 14.12 1.28
N SER A 81 -4.96 13.97 -0.04
CA SER A 81 -5.64 12.89 -0.78
C SER A 81 -5.15 11.49 -0.35
N MET A 82 -3.87 11.33 -0.02
CA MET A 82 -3.35 10.08 0.57
C MET A 82 -3.89 9.83 1.98
N MET A 83 -3.90 10.85 2.85
CA MET A 83 -4.38 10.70 4.23
C MET A 83 -5.89 10.39 4.28
N ASP A 84 -6.68 11.08 3.45
CA ASP A 84 -8.11 10.81 3.29
C ASP A 84 -8.36 9.40 2.74
N TRP A 85 -7.53 8.93 1.79
CA TRP A 85 -7.60 7.57 1.30
C TRP A 85 -7.31 6.54 2.39
N MET A 86 -6.23 6.70 3.16
CA MET A 86 -5.89 5.79 4.27
C MET A 86 -7.02 5.67 5.29
N VAL A 87 -7.65 6.79 5.67
CA VAL A 87 -8.78 6.80 6.61
C VAL A 87 -9.99 6.09 6.01
N ASN A 88 -10.35 6.38 4.76
CA ASN A 88 -11.48 5.74 4.09
C ASN A 88 -11.25 4.24 3.83
N PHE A 89 -10.02 3.83 3.54
CA PHE A 89 -9.62 2.45 3.36
C PHE A 89 -9.74 1.66 4.67
N GLY A 90 -9.20 2.18 5.77
CA GLY A 90 -9.32 1.58 7.11
C GLY A 90 -10.75 1.54 7.66
N ASN A 91 -11.66 2.38 7.16
CA ASN A 91 -13.09 2.30 7.45
C ASN A 91 -13.83 1.22 6.63
N ARG A 92 -13.27 0.77 5.49
CA ARG A 92 -13.85 -0.24 4.59
C ARG A 92 -13.35 -1.66 4.91
N PHE A 93 -12.10 -1.80 5.32
CA PHE A 93 -11.43 -3.09 5.54
C PHE A 93 -10.90 -3.24 6.97
N ASP A 94 -11.13 -4.38 7.59
CA ASP A 94 -10.60 -4.68 8.92
C ASP A 94 -9.18 -5.25 8.89
N SER A 95 -8.48 -5.26 10.03
CA SER A 95 -7.08 -5.70 10.10
C SER A 95 -6.85 -7.15 9.64
N ALA A 96 -7.83 -8.05 9.78
CA ALA A 96 -7.68 -9.43 9.33
C ALA A 96 -7.87 -9.56 7.80
N GLU A 97 -8.71 -8.70 7.22
CA GLU A 97 -8.86 -8.57 5.76
C GLU A 97 -7.60 -7.97 5.12
N ILE A 98 -6.96 -6.99 5.78
CA ILE A 98 -5.74 -6.33 5.27
C ILE A 98 -4.48 -7.19 5.48
N LEU A 99 -4.32 -7.81 6.66
CA LEU A 99 -3.05 -8.42 7.08
C LEU A 99 -3.05 -9.96 7.07
N ASP A 100 -4.17 -10.59 7.43
CA ASP A 100 -4.24 -12.06 7.59
C ASP A 100 -4.71 -12.79 6.32
N GLY A 101 -5.16 -12.04 5.30
CA GLY A 101 -5.71 -12.57 4.05
C GLY A 101 -7.09 -13.21 4.23
N LYS A 102 -7.90 -12.71 5.17
CA LYS A 102 -9.30 -13.12 5.35
C LYS A 102 -10.12 -12.85 4.08
N GLU A 103 -10.93 -13.83 3.66
CA GLU A 103 -11.80 -13.69 2.49
C GLU A 103 -12.73 -12.48 2.59
N LEU A 104 -12.86 -11.77 1.46
CA LEU A 104 -13.75 -10.62 1.33
C LEU A 104 -15.15 -11.07 0.86
N THR A 105 -16.18 -10.37 1.32
CA THR A 105 -17.51 -10.48 0.69
C THR A 105 -17.48 -9.90 -0.73
N GLU A 106 -18.41 -10.31 -1.60
CA GLU A 106 -18.53 -9.77 -2.97
C GLU A 106 -18.57 -8.23 -2.99
N GLN A 107 -19.25 -7.61 -2.02
CA GLN A 107 -19.30 -6.16 -1.86
C GLN A 107 -17.93 -5.56 -1.50
N LYS A 108 -17.19 -6.16 -0.55
CA LYS A 108 -15.84 -5.70 -0.20
C LYS A 108 -14.86 -5.92 -1.33
N GLN A 109 -15.03 -6.98 -2.12
CA GLN A 109 -14.25 -7.23 -3.33
C GLN A 109 -14.50 -6.16 -4.41
N GLN A 110 -15.74 -5.67 -4.56
CA GLN A 110 -16.04 -4.52 -5.43
C GLN A 110 -15.38 -3.23 -4.91
N TRP A 111 -15.42 -2.97 -3.59
CA TRP A 111 -14.71 -1.84 -3.01
C TRP A 111 -13.19 -1.94 -3.20
N LEU A 112 -12.60 -3.12 -3.09
CA LEU A 112 -11.15 -3.29 -3.30
C LEU A 112 -10.74 -2.94 -4.74
N ASN A 113 -11.58 -3.28 -5.73
CA ASN A 113 -11.39 -2.85 -7.12
C ASN A 113 -11.44 -1.31 -7.25
N GLU A 114 -12.34 -0.61 -6.54
CA GLU A 114 -12.36 0.85 -6.51
C GLU A 114 -11.10 1.44 -5.85
N GLU A 115 -10.68 0.88 -4.70
CA GLU A 115 -9.51 1.37 -3.96
C GLU A 115 -8.20 1.14 -4.72
N GLU A 116 -8.10 0.06 -5.50
CA GLU A 116 -6.97 -0.18 -6.39
C GLU A 116 -6.83 0.92 -7.46
N LEU A 117 -7.95 1.36 -8.05
CA LEU A 117 -7.93 2.47 -9.02
C LEU A 117 -7.55 3.79 -8.33
N LYS A 118 -8.08 4.06 -7.13
CA LYS A 118 -7.77 5.27 -6.35
C LYS A 118 -6.29 5.30 -5.95
N VAL A 119 -5.73 4.23 -5.40
CA VAL A 119 -4.33 4.21 -4.93
C VAL A 119 -3.34 4.36 -6.10
N LYS A 120 -3.67 3.85 -7.30
CA LYS A 120 -2.90 4.11 -8.52
C LYS A 120 -2.93 5.59 -8.92
N ALA A 121 -4.10 6.22 -8.93
CA ALA A 121 -4.25 7.65 -9.22
C ALA A 121 -3.51 8.52 -8.18
N LEU A 122 -3.57 8.17 -6.90
CA LEU A 122 -2.81 8.84 -5.84
C LEU A 122 -1.29 8.74 -6.08
N LYS A 123 -0.78 7.56 -6.45
CA LYS A 123 0.63 7.37 -6.81
C LYS A 123 1.03 8.28 -7.97
N GLU A 124 0.20 8.45 -8.99
CA GLU A 124 0.46 9.36 -10.10
C GLU A 124 0.42 10.84 -9.65
N GLN A 125 -0.56 11.24 -8.84
CA GLN A 125 -0.69 12.59 -8.27
C GLN A 125 0.52 12.97 -7.39
N ILE A 126 0.97 12.05 -6.54
CA ILE A 126 2.14 12.25 -5.66
C ILE A 126 3.43 12.39 -6.49
N ASN A 127 3.66 11.50 -7.46
CA ASN A 127 4.88 11.55 -8.28
C ASN A 127 4.91 12.79 -9.20
N SER A 128 3.77 13.16 -9.80
CA SER A 128 3.67 14.32 -10.71
C SER A 128 3.81 15.67 -9.98
N SER A 129 3.16 15.84 -8.82
CA SER A 129 3.31 17.05 -8.00
C SER A 129 4.74 17.24 -7.51
N ILE A 130 5.41 16.16 -7.08
CA ILE A 130 6.85 16.17 -6.74
C ILE A 130 7.71 16.59 -7.95
N ALA A 131 7.52 15.95 -9.10
CA ALA A 131 8.32 16.24 -10.30
C ALA A 131 8.15 17.69 -10.78
N LYS A 132 6.92 18.23 -10.72
CA LYS A 132 6.63 19.63 -11.04
C LYS A 132 7.31 20.59 -10.07
N ALA A 133 7.22 20.33 -8.77
CA ALA A 133 7.86 21.15 -7.74
C ALA A 133 9.39 21.17 -7.90
N GLU A 134 10.02 20.02 -8.14
CA GLU A 134 11.45 19.92 -8.39
C GLU A 134 11.86 20.65 -9.68
N ALA A 135 11.09 20.51 -10.76
CA ALA A 135 11.33 21.23 -12.01
C ALA A 135 11.21 22.75 -11.86
N LEU A 136 10.30 23.25 -11.00
CA LEU A 136 10.17 24.68 -10.71
C LEU A 136 11.32 25.20 -9.85
N LEU A 137 11.77 24.43 -8.85
CA LEU A 137 12.88 24.80 -7.95
C LEU A 137 14.28 24.70 -8.60
N ALA A 138 14.38 24.08 -9.77
CA ALA A 138 15.61 23.97 -10.56
C ALA A 138 15.84 25.13 -11.54
N ASN A 139 14.92 26.11 -11.62
CA ASN A 139 15.09 27.36 -12.39
C ASN A 139 15.63 28.49 -11.50
#